data_AF-A0A527YQC4-F1
#
_entry.id   AF-A0A527YQC4-F1
#
_cell.length_a   1.000
_cell.length_b   1.000
_cell.length_c   1.000
_cell.angle_alpha   90.00
_cell.angle_beta   90.00
_cell.angle_gamma   90.00
#
_symmetry.space_group_name_H-M   'P 1'
#
loop_
_entity.id
_entity.type
_entity.pdbx_description
1 polymer ?
#
loop_
_entity_poly.entity_id
_entity_poly.type
_entity_poly.pdbx_seq_one_letter_code
_entity_poly.pdbx_strand_id
1 'polypeptide(L)' 'VSDETGYQMTKLLFENLDQLTAAHAAAKAIDMAKALDGMPVPLHPGAERYYKEKGLVK' A
#
# COMPACT_ATOMS: atom_id res chain seq x y z
N VAL A 1 5.49 -14.20 0.29
CA VAL A 1 4.19 -14.51 0.93
C VAL A 1 3.22 -14.92 -0.17
N SER A 2 1.99 -15.37 0.13
CA SER A 2 1.01 -15.61 -0.95
C SER A 2 0.54 -14.28 -1.55
N ASP A 3 0.08 -14.32 -2.80
CA ASP A 3 -0.44 -13.12 -3.48
C ASP A 3 -1.64 -12.54 -2.74
N GLU A 4 -2.52 -13.39 -2.21
CA GLU A 4 -3.67 -12.93 -1.45
C GLU A 4 -3.25 -12.24 -0.15
N THR A 5 -2.29 -12.80 0.59
CA THR A 5 -1.75 -12.13 1.78
C THR A 5 -1.12 -10.79 1.41
N GLY A 6 -0.32 -10.72 0.35
CA GLY A 6 0.30 -9.47 -0.10
C GLY A 6 -0.73 -8.40 -0.49
N TYR A 7 -1.82 -8.80 -1.15
CA TYR A 7 -2.92 -7.91 -1.49
C TYR A 7 -3.64 -7.40 -0.23
N GLN A 8 -4.04 -8.29 0.68
CA GLN A 8 -4.76 -7.91 1.89
C GLN A 8 -3.91 -7.00 2.78
N MET A 9 -2.60 -7.27 2.92
CA MET A 9 -1.69 -6.39 3.66
C MET A 9 -1.66 -4.98 3.07
N THR A 10 -1.51 -4.86 1.75
CA THR A 10 -1.46 -3.57 1.05
C THR A 10 -2.79 -2.83 1.18
N LYS A 11 -3.89 -3.54 0.95
CA LYS A 11 -5.25 -3.00 1.06
C LYS A 11 -5.55 -2.47 2.46
N LEU A 12 -5.31 -3.29 3.48
CA LEU A 12 -5.59 -2.94 4.87
C LEU A 12 -4.75 -1.75 5.33
N LEU A 13 -3.50 -1.63 4.87
CA LEU A 13 -2.66 -0.47 5.17
C LEU A 13 -3.32 0.84 4.72
N PHE A 14 -3.72 0.94 3.46
CA PHE A 14 -4.26 2.18 2.90
C PHE A 14 -5.72 2.46 3.26
N GLU A 15 -6.54 1.41 3.43
CA GLU A 15 -7.97 1.57 3.76
C GLU A 15 -8.23 1.83 5.25
N ASN A 16 -7.20 1.75 6.10
CA ASN A 16 -7.30 1.99 7.54
C ASN A 16 -6.32 3.06 8.06
N LEU A 17 -5.92 4.02 7.22
CA LEU A 17 -4.97 5.07 7.61
C LEU A 17 -5.45 5.91 8.80
N ASP A 18 -6.76 6.08 8.98
CA ASP A 18 -7.31 6.79 10.14
C ASP A 18 -7.01 6.05 11.45
N GLN A 19 -7.18 4.72 11.46
CA GLN A 19 -6.84 3.88 12.61
C GLN A 19 -5.34 3.86 12.88
N LEU A 20 -4.53 3.78 11.82
CA LEU A 20 -3.06 3.86 11.93
C LEU A 20 -2.60 5.21 12.45
N THR A 21 -3.25 6.30 12.04
CA THR A 21 -2.98 7.66 12.51
C THR A 21 -3.35 7.83 13.98
N ALA A 22 -4.45 7.23 14.43
CA ALA A 22 -4.83 7.21 15.84
C ALA A 22 -3.81 6.41 16.69
N ALA A 23 -3.27 5.32 16.15
CA ALA A 23 -2.27 4.51 16.82
C ALA A 23 -0.87 5.17 16.83
N HIS A 24 -0.48 5.86 15.76
CA HIS A 24 0.84 6.49 15.65
C HIS A 24 0.85 7.68 14.69
N ALA A 25 1.37 8.82 15.15
CA ALA A 25 1.36 10.08 14.39
C ALA A 25 2.11 10.02 13.05
N ALA A 26 3.14 9.17 12.92
CA ALA A 26 3.88 9.02 11.66
C ALA A 26 3.03 8.51 10.50
N ALA A 27 1.90 7.83 10.76
CA ALA A 27 1.01 7.36 9.70
C ALA A 27 0.38 8.52 8.89
N LYS A 28 0.33 9.74 9.46
CA LYS A 28 -0.10 10.95 8.74
C LYS A 28 0.75 11.29 7.51
N ALA A 29 1.98 10.79 7.45
CA ALA A 29 2.87 11.01 6.33
C ALA A 29 2.70 9.99 5.20
N ILE A 30 1.86 8.96 5.39
CA ILE A 30 1.62 7.94 4.37
C ILE A 30 0.70 8.53 3.29
N ASP A 31 1.18 8.51 2.05
CA ASP A 31 0.46 9.00 0.88
C ASP A 31 0.48 7.92 -0.21
N MET A 32 -0.71 7.46 -0.60
CA MET A 32 -0.87 6.44 -1.64
C MET A 32 -0.29 6.89 -2.99
N ALA A 33 -0.38 8.18 -3.33
CA ALA A 33 0.12 8.71 -4.59
C ALA A 33 1.65 8.62 -4.72
N LYS A 34 2.35 8.56 -3.57
CA LYS A 34 3.81 8.47 -3.48
C LYS A 34 4.30 7.08 -3.11
N ALA A 35 3.40 6.11 -3.01
CA ALA A 35 3.73 4.77 -2.49
C ALA A 35 4.79 4.03 -3.32
N LEU A 36 4.99 4.43 -4.58
CA LEU A 36 5.92 3.82 -5.53
C LEU A 36 7.17 4.67 -5.78
N ASP A 37 7.25 5.87 -5.18
CA ASP A 37 8.35 6.80 -5.41
C ASP A 37 9.67 6.20 -4.90
N GLY A 38 10.67 6.14 -5.77
CA GLY A 38 12.01 5.67 -5.43
C GLY A 38 12.15 4.16 -5.19
N MET A 39 11.18 3.34 -5.59
CA MET A 39 11.24 1.89 -5.42
C MET A 39 12.19 1.23 -6.45
N PRO A 40 13.32 0.61 -6.05
CA PRO A 40 14.29 0.02 -6.99
C PRO A 40 14.03 -1.47 -7.24
N VAL A 41 13.09 -2.08 -6.53
CA VAL A 41 12.77 -3.51 -6.59
C VAL A 41 11.36 -3.73 -7.16
N PRO A 42 11.10 -4.88 -7.80
CA PRO A 42 9.77 -5.20 -8.30
C PRO A 42 8.75 -5.30 -7.16
N LEU A 43 7.50 -4.98 -7.48
CA LEU A 43 6.39 -5.15 -6.55
C LEU A 43 6.05 -6.63 -6.35
N HIS A 44 5.61 -6.96 -5.14
CA HIS A 44 4.97 -8.25 -4.90
C HIS A 44 3.66 -8.34 -5.72
N PRO A 45 3.32 -9.48 -6.36
CA PRO A 45 2.15 -9.56 -7.25
C PRO A 45 0.83 -9.14 -6.58
N GLY A 46 0.60 -9.54 -5.33
CA GLY A 46 -0.55 -9.08 -4.54
C GLY A 46 -0.62 -7.56 -4.32
N ALA A 47 0.52 -6.90 -4.04
CA ALA A 47 0.58 -5.44 -3.88
C ALA A 47 0.38 -4.74 -5.23
N GLU A 48 1.00 -5.27 -6.30
CA GLU A 48 0.83 -4.76 -7.66
C GLU A 48 -0.65 -4.79 -8.09
N ARG A 49 -1.38 -5.88 -7.79
CA ARG A 49 -2.82 -5.98 -8.04
C ARG A 49 -3.58 -4.82 -7.39
N TYR A 50 -3.31 -4.53 -6.12
CA TYR A 50 -3.96 -3.42 -5.41
C TYR A 50 -3.62 -2.06 -6.04
N TYR A 51 -2.35 -1.80 -6.35
CA TYR A 51 -1.96 -0.54 -6.96
C TYR A 51 -2.53 -0.36 -8.39
N LYS A 52 -2.68 -1.44 -9.17
CA LYS A 52 -3.40 -1.42 -10.46
C LYS A 52 -4.87 -1.04 -10.29
N GLU A 53 -5.57 -1.62 -9.32
CA GLU A 53 -6.97 -1.27 -8.99
C GLU A 53 -7.13 0.20 -8.60
N LYS A 54 -6.12 0.79 -7.94
CA LYS A 54 -6.09 2.21 -7.56
C LYS A 54 -5.52 3.13 -8.65
N GLY A 55 -5.15 2.59 -9.82
CA GLY A 55 -4.66 3.36 -10.96
C GLY A 55 -3.23 3.87 -10.84
N LEU A 56 -2.41 3.30 -9.94
CA LEU A 56 -1.02 3.72 -9.70
C LEU A 56 -0.01 2.95 -10.56
N VAL A 57 -0.41 1.79 -11.09
CA VAL A 57 0.39 0.94 -11.99
C VAL A 57 -0.46 0.59 -13.20
N LYS A 58 0.14 0.59 -14.39
CA LYS A 58 -0.49 0.13 -15.65
C LYS A 58 -0.13 -1.32 -15.94
#